data_AF-A0A8S7SD20-F1
#
_entry.id   AF-A0A8S7SD20-F1
#
_cell.length_a   1.000
_cell.length_b   1.000
_cell.length_c   1.000
_cell.angle_alpha   90.00
_cell.angle_beta   90.00
_cell.angle_gamma   90.00
#
_symmetry.space_group_name_H-M   'P 1'
#
loop_
_entity.id
_entity.type
_entity.pdbx_description
1 polymer ?
#
loop_
_entity_poly.entity_id
_entity_poly.type
_entity_poly.pdbx_seq_one_letter_code
_entity_poly.pdbx_strand_id
1 'polypeptide(L)'
;PPIPGKQSLAKGTSIPLVSPVEFSTSSWRRAVLSLEEHHKAWLLWCYSGSICWEYQIAITQWAWNEFNTQSGTRKIAGKTQERLKKLIWLAAQAVKAELFGGEGYEYQELALLAGVTTKNWSKTFTRHWVAMKHIFYRLDSGALLFVMRTRSKQKAAFSKQSVAKVD
;
A
#
# COMPACT_ATOMS: atom_id res chain seq x y z
N PRO A 1 -17.68 -31.05 -43.36
CA PRO A 1 -16.70 -30.55 -42.36
C PRO A 1 -17.40 -30.16 -41.04
N PRO A 2 -16.92 -30.60 -39.87
CA PRO A 2 -17.53 -30.22 -38.61
C PRO A 2 -17.29 -28.73 -38.34
N ILE A 3 -18.37 -28.03 -38.01
CA ILE A 3 -18.39 -26.60 -37.73
C ILE A 3 -17.72 -26.38 -36.37
N PRO A 4 -16.75 -25.46 -36.23
CA PRO A 4 -16.19 -25.10 -34.93
C PRO A 4 -17.31 -24.56 -34.04
N GLY A 5 -17.54 -25.22 -32.90
CA GLY A 5 -18.51 -24.76 -31.89
C GLY A 5 -18.12 -23.38 -31.39
N LYS A 6 -18.75 -22.34 -31.93
CA LYS A 6 -18.67 -20.97 -31.41
C LYS A 6 -19.65 -20.89 -30.26
N GLN A 7 -19.14 -20.93 -29.03
CA GLN A 7 -19.95 -20.69 -27.84
C GLN A 7 -20.35 -19.20 -27.83
N SER A 8 -21.60 -18.92 -28.18
CA SER A 8 -22.17 -17.58 -28.12
C SER A 8 -22.49 -17.22 -26.67
N LEU A 9 -21.66 -16.38 -26.05
CA LEU A 9 -22.01 -15.69 -24.81
C LEU A 9 -23.08 -14.63 -25.12
N ALA A 10 -24.12 -14.60 -24.30
CA ALA A 10 -25.23 -13.66 -24.45
C ALA A 10 -24.73 -12.20 -24.36
N LYS A 11 -25.26 -11.34 -25.24
CA LYS A 11 -25.00 -9.90 -25.26
C LYS A 11 -25.25 -9.28 -23.88
N GLY A 12 -24.22 -8.65 -23.32
CA GLY A 12 -24.41 -7.32 -22.71
C GLY A 12 -24.49 -7.18 -21.19
N THR A 13 -24.17 -8.18 -20.38
CA THR A 13 -23.94 -7.93 -18.94
C THR A 13 -22.78 -8.78 -18.43
N SER A 14 -21.69 -8.12 -18.04
CA SER A 14 -20.65 -8.71 -17.20
C SER A 14 -21.33 -9.23 -15.93
N ILE A 15 -21.39 -10.55 -15.76
CA ILE A 15 -21.77 -11.13 -14.46
C ILE A 15 -20.51 -11.00 -13.59
N PRO A 16 -20.52 -10.17 -12.54
CA PRO A 16 -19.36 -10.07 -11.68
C PRO A 16 -19.09 -11.43 -11.04
N LEU A 17 -17.84 -11.90 -11.11
CA LEU A 17 -17.41 -13.21 -10.57
C LEU A 17 -17.68 -13.37 -9.07
N VAL A 18 -17.89 -12.26 -8.37
CA VAL A 18 -18.25 -12.19 -6.95
C VAL A 18 -19.38 -11.18 -6.82
N SER A 19 -20.46 -11.53 -6.13
CA SER A 19 -21.55 -10.57 -5.92
C SER A 19 -21.08 -9.38 -5.06
N PRO A 20 -21.64 -8.18 -5.24
CA PRO A 20 -21.31 -7.03 -4.40
C PRO A 20 -21.49 -7.29 -2.91
N VAL A 21 -22.45 -8.15 -2.53
CA VAL A 21 -22.71 -8.54 -1.15
C VAL A 21 -21.60 -9.47 -0.63
N GLU A 22 -21.21 -10.50 -1.37
CA GLU A 22 -20.09 -11.39 -1.00
C GLU A 22 -18.77 -10.60 -0.91
N PHE A 23 -18.54 -9.68 -1.84
CA PHE A 23 -17.39 -8.79 -1.80
C PHE A 23 -17.43 -7.87 -0.56
N SER A 24 -18.59 -7.28 -0.26
CA SER A 24 -18.76 -6.35 0.88
C SER A 24 -18.69 -7.05 2.24
N THR A 25 -19.15 -8.31 2.31
CA THR A 25 -19.17 -9.13 3.54
C THR A 25 -17.91 -9.96 3.73
N SER A 26 -16.97 -9.89 2.79
CA SER A 26 -15.69 -10.59 2.87
C SER A 26 -14.99 -10.32 4.20
N SER A 27 -14.62 -11.41 4.90
CA SER A 27 -13.88 -11.35 6.16
C SER A 27 -12.58 -10.51 6.07
N TRP A 28 -11.96 -10.47 4.89
CA TRP A 28 -10.78 -9.64 4.64
C TRP A 28 -11.11 -8.16 4.61
N ARG A 29 -12.20 -7.77 3.92
CA ARG A 29 -12.62 -6.37 3.83
C ARG A 29 -12.91 -5.80 5.21
N ARG A 30 -13.64 -6.55 6.04
CA ARG A 30 -13.94 -6.18 7.43
C ARG A 30 -12.68 -6.03 8.28
N ALA A 31 -11.71 -6.92 8.12
CA ALA A 31 -10.44 -6.84 8.83
C ALA A 31 -9.63 -5.61 8.41
N VAL A 32 -9.48 -5.36 7.10
CA VAL A 32 -8.75 -4.19 6.56
C VAL A 32 -9.38 -2.89 7.05
N LEU A 33 -10.71 -2.76 6.98
CA LEU A 33 -11.40 -1.52 7.37
C LEU A 33 -11.34 -1.24 8.88
N SER A 34 -11.03 -2.25 9.70
CA SER A 34 -10.85 -2.10 11.14
C SER A 34 -9.41 -1.80 11.59
N LEU A 35 -8.45 -1.70 10.65
CA LEU A 35 -7.07 -1.33 10.97
C LEU A 35 -6.93 0.18 11.20
N GLU A 36 -5.82 0.56 11.84
CA GLU A 36 -5.36 1.95 11.89
C GLU A 36 -5.20 2.55 10.49
N GLU A 37 -5.39 3.87 10.38
CA GLU A 37 -5.58 4.55 9.10
C GLU A 37 -4.46 4.30 8.09
N HIS A 38 -3.20 4.37 8.53
CA HIS A 38 -2.04 4.18 7.64
C HIS A 38 -1.93 2.73 7.13
N HIS A 39 -2.21 1.73 7.98
CA HIS A 39 -2.23 0.33 7.56
C HIS A 39 -3.37 0.06 6.58
N LYS A 40 -4.57 0.54 6.89
CA LYS A 40 -5.75 0.42 6.02
C LYS A 40 -5.51 1.09 4.66
N ALA A 41 -5.06 2.34 4.67
CA ALA A 41 -4.78 3.10 3.47
C ALA A 41 -3.73 2.40 2.61
N TRP A 42 -2.63 1.91 3.20
CA TRP A 42 -1.59 1.18 2.49
C TRP A 42 -2.14 -0.07 1.80
N LEU A 43 -2.91 -0.90 2.52
CA LEU A 43 -3.46 -2.12 1.95
C LEU A 43 -4.46 -1.85 0.83
N LEU A 44 -5.32 -0.83 0.98
CA LEU A 44 -6.27 -0.46 -0.05
C LEU A 44 -5.57 0.10 -1.29
N TRP A 45 -4.55 0.94 -1.10
CA TRP A 45 -3.80 1.49 -2.21
C TRP A 45 -2.94 0.45 -2.94
N CYS A 46 -2.28 -0.46 -2.22
CA CYS A 46 -1.41 -1.47 -2.82
C CYS A 46 -2.19 -2.65 -3.41
N TYR A 47 -3.15 -3.21 -2.66
CA TYR A 47 -3.73 -4.52 -2.98
C TYR A 47 -5.17 -4.49 -3.46
N SER A 48 -5.92 -3.40 -3.27
CA SER A 48 -7.32 -3.33 -3.69
C SER A 48 -7.53 -2.64 -5.04
N GLY A 49 -6.45 -2.26 -5.73
CA GLY A 49 -6.53 -1.46 -6.96
C GLY A 49 -7.07 -0.04 -6.76
N SER A 50 -7.16 0.44 -5.51
CA SER A 50 -7.68 1.77 -5.23
C SER A 50 -6.72 2.85 -5.72
N ILE A 51 -7.26 3.81 -6.48
CA ILE A 51 -6.56 5.03 -6.93
C ILE A 51 -6.93 6.27 -6.08
N CYS A 52 -7.65 6.06 -4.97
CA CYS A 52 -8.07 7.12 -4.05
C CYS A 52 -6.87 7.96 -3.60
N TRP A 53 -6.99 9.27 -3.72
CA TRP A 53 -5.93 10.22 -3.44
C TRP A 53 -5.70 10.38 -1.92
N GLU A 54 -6.77 10.27 -1.15
CA GLU A 54 -6.76 10.41 0.31
C GLU A 54 -5.89 9.33 0.97
N TYR A 55 -5.88 8.11 0.43
CA TYR A 55 -4.98 7.04 0.91
C TYR A 55 -3.51 7.40 0.69
N GLN A 56 -3.18 7.99 -0.46
CA GLN A 56 -1.83 8.41 -0.79
C GLN A 56 -1.38 9.54 0.15
N ILE A 57 -2.26 10.50 0.46
CA ILE A 57 -1.99 11.54 1.46
C ILE A 57 -1.74 10.92 2.83
N ALA A 58 -2.64 10.05 3.32
CA ALA A 58 -2.53 9.46 4.65
C ALA A 58 -1.22 8.68 4.83
N ILE A 59 -0.87 7.85 3.85
CA ILE A 59 0.36 7.04 3.84
C ILE A 59 1.61 7.94 3.84
N THR A 60 1.65 8.97 2.99
CA THR A 60 2.83 9.84 2.87
C THR A 60 3.01 10.74 4.09
N GLN A 61 1.92 11.25 4.67
CA GLN A 61 1.98 12.01 5.93
C GLN A 61 2.48 11.15 7.08
N TRP A 62 1.96 9.92 7.21
CA TRP A 62 2.42 8.98 8.24
C TRP A 62 3.90 8.64 8.05
N ALA A 63 4.32 8.28 6.83
CA ALA A 63 5.70 7.93 6.55
C ALA A 63 6.67 9.11 6.75
N TRP A 64 6.22 10.32 6.44
CA TRP A 64 6.98 11.54 6.71
C TRP A 64 7.20 11.75 8.21
N ASN A 65 6.18 11.52 9.03
CA ASN A 65 6.31 11.62 10.49
C ASN A 65 7.27 10.56 11.03
N GLU A 66 7.15 9.31 10.57
CA GLU A 66 8.06 8.23 10.96
C GLU A 66 9.52 8.54 10.56
N PHE A 67 9.72 9.08 9.36
CA PHE A 67 11.04 9.52 8.89
C PHE A 67 11.62 10.64 9.76
N ASN A 68 10.82 11.64 10.13
CA ASN A 68 11.28 12.72 10.99
C ASN A 68 11.63 12.21 12.40
N THR A 69 10.82 11.31 12.96
CA THR A 69 11.10 10.66 14.24
C THR A 69 12.44 9.92 14.21
N GLN A 70 12.73 9.17 13.14
CA GLN A 70 14.02 8.48 12.97
C GLN A 70 15.19 9.44 12.76
N SER A 71 14.94 10.62 12.18
CA SER A 71 15.98 11.63 11.96
C SER A 71 16.39 12.43 13.21
N GLY A 72 15.62 12.30 14.30
CA GLY A 72 15.89 12.95 15.59
C GLY A 72 15.81 14.48 15.52
N THR A 73 16.62 15.16 16.35
CA THR A 73 16.66 16.64 16.45
C THR A 73 17.49 17.32 15.34
N ARG A 74 17.96 16.56 14.34
CA ARG A 74 18.84 17.07 13.30
C ARG A 74 18.07 18.04 12.40
N LYS A 75 18.43 19.32 12.44
CA LYS A 75 17.86 20.33 11.54
C LYS A 75 18.24 20.01 10.09
N ILE A 76 17.22 19.86 9.24
CA ILE A 76 17.36 19.74 7.79
C ILE A 76 17.13 21.13 7.18
N ALA A 77 18.02 21.54 6.27
CA ALA A 77 17.84 22.81 5.56
C ALA A 77 16.54 22.79 4.73
N GLY A 78 15.80 23.91 4.70
CA GLY A 78 14.47 23.98 4.06
C GLY A 78 14.44 23.45 2.62
N LYS A 79 15.42 23.84 1.80
CA LYS A 79 15.56 23.33 0.42
C LYS A 79 15.74 21.81 0.34
N THR A 80 16.47 21.22 1.28
CA THR A 80 16.63 19.76 1.36
C THR A 80 15.34 19.11 1.84
N GLN A 81 14.65 19.70 2.80
CA GLN A 81 13.38 19.19 3.31
C GLN A 81 12.31 19.13 2.21
N GLU A 82 12.19 20.16 1.37
CA GLU A 82 11.28 20.15 0.22
C GLU A 82 11.56 19.01 -0.76
N ARG A 83 12.84 18.74 -1.03
CA ARG A 83 13.26 17.61 -1.87
C ARG A 83 12.94 16.26 -1.21
N LEU A 84 13.13 16.16 0.10
CA LEU A 84 12.79 14.95 0.86
C LEU A 84 11.28 14.69 0.88
N LYS A 85 10.44 15.73 0.94
CA LYS A 85 8.98 15.58 0.81
C LYS A 85 8.57 15.06 -0.57
N LYS A 86 9.31 15.36 -1.64
CA LYS A 86 9.06 14.72 -2.94
C LYS A 86 9.50 13.25 -2.92
N LEU A 87 10.65 12.98 -2.31
CA LEU A 87 11.21 11.63 -2.24
C LEU A 87 10.37 10.67 -1.41
N ILE A 88 9.69 11.11 -0.35
CA ILE A 88 8.82 10.22 0.44
C ILE A 88 7.69 9.65 -0.43
N TRP A 89 7.15 10.45 -1.35
CA TRP A 89 6.13 9.99 -2.29
C TRP A 89 6.70 9.02 -3.31
N LEU A 90 7.85 9.35 -3.92
CA LEU A 90 8.53 8.46 -4.85
C LEU A 90 8.89 7.12 -4.19
N ALA A 91 9.26 7.12 -2.92
CA ALA A 91 9.56 5.90 -2.17
C ALA A 91 8.31 5.02 -1.98
N ALA A 92 7.14 5.61 -1.72
CA ALA A 92 5.88 4.86 -1.66
C ALA A 92 5.57 4.15 -2.99
N GLN A 93 5.74 4.88 -4.10
CA GLN A 93 5.55 4.33 -5.45
C GLN A 93 6.55 3.23 -5.78
N ALA A 94 7.83 3.44 -5.46
CA ALA A 94 8.89 2.47 -5.69
C ALA A 94 8.65 1.18 -4.90
N VAL A 95 8.33 1.27 -3.61
CA VAL A 95 8.04 0.08 -2.81
C VAL A 95 6.79 -0.64 -3.32
N LYS A 96 5.73 0.10 -3.69
CA LYS A 96 4.57 -0.54 -4.33
C LYS A 96 4.95 -1.27 -5.62
N ALA A 97 5.74 -0.67 -6.51
CA ALA A 97 6.21 -1.34 -7.72
C ALA A 97 7.03 -2.60 -7.39
N GLU A 98 8.00 -2.48 -6.49
CA GLU A 98 8.87 -3.58 -6.04
C GLU A 98 8.05 -4.75 -5.46
N LEU A 99 6.99 -4.49 -4.68
CA LEU A 99 6.10 -5.52 -4.11
C LEU A 99 5.34 -6.33 -5.17
N PHE A 100 5.10 -5.76 -6.35
CA PHE A 100 4.41 -6.41 -7.45
C PHE A 100 5.37 -6.81 -8.59
N GLY A 101 6.67 -6.90 -8.31
CA GLY A 101 7.69 -7.35 -9.27
C GLY A 101 8.01 -6.32 -10.36
N GLY A 102 7.58 -5.07 -10.19
CA GLY A 102 7.96 -3.97 -11.06
C GLY A 102 9.36 -3.45 -10.77
N GLU A 103 9.94 -2.76 -11.74
CA GLU A 103 11.23 -2.09 -11.59
C GLU A 103 11.10 -0.85 -10.71
N GLY A 104 12.09 -0.65 -9.83
CA GLY A 104 12.22 0.58 -9.06
C GLY A 104 12.86 1.69 -9.89
N TYR A 105 13.08 2.86 -9.28
CA TYR A 105 13.76 3.96 -9.96
C TYR A 105 15.29 3.76 -9.97
N GLU A 106 15.90 4.12 -11.09
CA GLU A 106 17.34 4.29 -11.18
C GLU A 106 17.81 5.52 -10.40
N TYR A 107 19.00 5.46 -9.80
CA TYR A 107 19.52 6.57 -8.98
C TYR A 107 19.74 7.86 -9.76
N GLN A 108 20.08 7.76 -11.05
CA GLN A 108 20.18 8.92 -11.93
C GLN A 108 18.81 9.58 -12.14
N GLU A 109 17.76 8.78 -12.34
CA GLU A 109 16.40 9.27 -12.50
C GLU A 109 15.89 9.94 -11.22
N LEU A 110 16.12 9.32 -10.06
CA LEU A 110 15.76 9.90 -8.77
C LEU A 110 16.47 11.23 -8.50
N ALA A 111 17.74 11.36 -8.91
CA ALA A 111 18.46 12.61 -8.80
C ALA A 111 17.77 13.73 -9.63
N LEU A 112 17.35 13.41 -10.85
CA LEU A 112 16.60 14.33 -11.71
C LEU A 112 15.24 14.71 -11.10
N LEU A 113 14.46 13.73 -10.65
CA LEU A 113 13.14 13.96 -10.04
C LEU A 113 13.23 14.77 -8.73
N ALA A 114 14.29 14.57 -7.95
CA ALA A 114 14.57 15.35 -6.75
C ALA A 114 15.23 16.72 -7.04
N GLY A 115 15.58 17.02 -8.30
CA GLY A 115 16.23 18.26 -8.71
C GLY A 115 17.62 18.43 -8.09
N VAL A 116 18.41 17.36 -8.05
CA VAL A 116 19.78 17.32 -7.54
C VAL A 116 20.73 16.71 -8.57
N THR A 117 22.02 17.04 -8.48
CA THR A 117 23.04 16.37 -9.29
C THR A 117 23.26 14.95 -8.81
N THR A 118 23.69 14.04 -9.69
CA THR A 118 24.05 12.65 -9.33
C THR A 118 25.13 12.58 -8.24
N LYS A 119 26.09 13.51 -8.26
CA LYS A 119 27.10 13.64 -7.19
C LYS A 119 26.48 13.97 -5.83
N ASN A 120 25.52 14.90 -5.78
CA ASN A 120 24.82 15.25 -4.55
C ASN A 120 23.91 14.10 -4.09
N TRP A 121 23.29 13.39 -5.04
CA TRP A 121 22.50 12.20 -4.78
C TRP A 121 23.30 11.17 -3.99
N SER A 122 24.42 10.72 -4.56
CA SER A 122 25.29 9.69 -3.97
C SER A 122 25.82 10.08 -2.58
N LYS A 123 26.10 11.37 -2.35
CA LYS A 123 26.65 11.85 -1.07
C LYS A 123 25.62 12.02 0.03
N THR A 124 24.37 12.36 -0.30
CA THR A 124 23.42 12.86 0.70
C THR A 124 22.05 12.19 0.59
N PHE A 125 21.49 12.05 -0.60
CA PHE A 125 20.11 11.59 -0.77
C PHE A 125 19.96 10.06 -0.78
N THR A 126 20.98 9.30 -1.17
CA THR A 126 20.93 7.83 -1.16
C THR A 126 20.56 7.27 0.21
N ARG A 127 21.13 7.82 1.29
CA ARG A 127 20.84 7.35 2.65
C ARG A 127 19.40 7.63 3.07
N HIS A 128 18.88 8.81 2.71
CA HIS A 128 17.49 9.17 2.97
C HIS A 128 16.52 8.30 2.16
N TRP A 129 16.83 8.06 0.88
CA TRP A 129 16.06 7.18 0.00
C TRP A 129 15.90 5.77 0.59
N VAL A 130 17.01 5.15 0.97
CA VAL A 130 17.01 3.80 1.57
C VAL A 130 16.18 3.78 2.87
N ALA A 131 16.34 4.79 3.73
CA ALA A 131 15.56 4.88 4.96
C ALA A 131 14.04 5.03 4.68
N MET A 132 13.66 5.86 3.72
CA MET A 132 12.26 6.04 3.32
C MET A 132 11.66 4.75 2.75
N LYS A 133 12.37 4.02 1.88
CA LYS A 133 11.92 2.71 1.40
C LYS A 133 11.73 1.73 2.56
N HIS A 134 12.67 1.71 3.50
CA HIS A 134 12.58 0.83 4.67
C HIS A 134 11.33 1.10 5.52
N ILE A 135 10.93 2.36 5.67
CA ILE A 135 9.67 2.73 6.35
C ILE A 135 8.46 2.09 5.64
N PHE A 136 8.38 2.17 4.32
CA PHE A 136 7.27 1.58 3.56
C PHE A 136 7.29 0.04 3.57
N TYR A 137 8.46 -0.59 3.52
CA TYR A 137 8.57 -2.04 3.69
C TYR A 137 8.09 -2.50 5.07
N ARG A 138 8.42 -1.75 6.13
CA ARG A 138 7.92 -2.01 7.49
C ARG A 138 6.41 -1.79 7.58
N LEU A 139 5.90 -0.74 6.94
CA LEU A 139 4.46 -0.47 6.86
C LEU A 139 3.73 -1.63 6.19
N ASP A 140 4.23 -2.13 5.07
CA ASP A 140 3.64 -3.25 4.34
C ASP A 140 3.59 -4.52 5.18
N SER A 141 4.74 -4.95 5.69
CA SER A 141 4.86 -6.15 6.52
C SER A 141 3.98 -6.05 7.78
N GLY A 142 3.98 -4.88 8.43
CA GLY A 142 3.15 -4.59 9.58
C GLY A 142 1.66 -4.66 9.25
N ALA A 143 1.23 -3.98 8.19
CA ALA A 143 -0.16 -3.94 7.76
C ALA A 143 -0.68 -5.35 7.45
N LEU A 144 0.09 -6.15 6.70
CA LEU A 144 -0.25 -7.54 6.35
C LEU A 144 -0.39 -8.42 7.60
N LEU A 145 0.56 -8.32 8.53
CA LEU A 145 0.50 -9.05 9.79
C LEU A 145 -0.73 -8.65 10.63
N PHE A 146 -1.01 -7.36 10.73
CA PHE A 146 -2.16 -6.85 11.49
C PHE A 146 -3.48 -7.29 10.86
N VAL A 147 -3.67 -7.19 9.54
CA VAL A 147 -4.91 -7.65 8.89
C VAL A 147 -5.11 -9.15 9.10
N MET A 148 -4.05 -9.96 9.00
CA MET A 148 -4.13 -11.40 9.22
C MET A 148 -4.60 -11.73 10.64
N ARG A 149 -3.99 -11.09 11.65
CA ARG A 149 -4.35 -11.27 13.06
C ARG A 149 -5.78 -10.80 13.33
N THR A 150 -6.15 -9.63 12.83
CA THR A 150 -7.49 -9.06 13.00
C THR A 150 -8.56 -9.95 12.37
N ARG A 151 -8.34 -10.42 11.14
CA ARG A 151 -9.24 -11.37 10.47
C ARG A 151 -9.39 -12.66 11.26
N SER A 152 -8.29 -13.21 11.78
CA SER A 152 -8.31 -14.44 12.58
C SER A 152 -9.15 -14.27 13.84
N LYS A 153 -8.93 -13.18 14.59
CA LYS A 153 -9.73 -12.84 15.79
C LYS A 153 -11.22 -12.67 15.46
N GLN A 154 -11.52 -11.93 14.40
CA GLN A 154 -12.89 -11.72 13.93
C GLN A 154 -13.58 -13.04 13.59
N LYS A 155 -12.92 -13.92 12.81
CA LYS A 155 -13.45 -15.24 12.48
C LYS A 155 -13.74 -16.08 13.72
N ALA A 156 -12.81 -16.13 14.67
CA ALA A 156 -12.99 -16.89 15.91
C ALA A 156 -14.17 -16.36 16.74
N ALA A 157 -14.37 -15.04 16.80
CA ALA A 157 -15.49 -14.43 17.51
C ALA A 157 -16.84 -14.74 16.85
N PHE A 158 -16.97 -14.58 15.53
CA PHE A 158 -18.23 -14.81 14.82
C PHE A 158 -18.63 -16.29 14.75
N SER A 159 -17.65 -17.20 14.72
CA SER A 159 -17.94 -18.64 14.79
C SER A 159 -18.62 -19.03 16.10
N LYS A 160 -18.18 -18.47 17.24
CA LYS A 160 -18.75 -18.76 18.57
C LYS A 160 -20.18 -18.23 18.72
N GLN A 161 -20.51 -17.12 18.08
CA GLN A 161 -21.82 -16.50 18.17
C GLN A 161 -22.89 -17.21 17.32
N SER A 162 -22.47 -17.93 16.27
CA SER A 162 -23.38 -18.71 15.41
C SER A 162 -23.81 -20.07 15.98
N VAL A 163 -23.12 -20.57 17.01
CA VAL A 163 -23.51 -21.79 17.72
C VAL A 163 -24.48 -21.40 18.82
N ALA A 164 -25.77 -21.25 18.45
CA ALA A 164 -26.82 -21.16 19.45
C ALA A 164 -26.81 -22.43 20.29
N LYS A 165 -26.81 -22.31 21.62
CA LYS A 165 -27.09 -23.44 22.51
C LYS A 165 -28.48 -23.94 22.16
N VAL A 166 -28.57 -25.19 21.71
CA VAL A 166 -29.83 -25.93 21.65
C VAL A 166 -30.04 -26.45 23.07
N ASP A 167 -31.02 -25.88 23.77
CA ASP A 167 -31.55 -26.43 25.02
C ASP A 167 -32.44 -27.66 24.71
#